data_AF-A0A3C0KB32-F1
#
_entry.id   AF-A0A3C0KB32-F1
#
_cell.length_a   1.000
_cell.length_b   1.000
_cell.length_c   1.000
_cell.angle_alpha   90.00
_cell.angle_beta   90.00
_cell.angle_gamma   90.00
#
_symmetry.space_group_name_H-M   'P 1'
#
loop_
_entity.id
_entity.type
_entity.pdbx_description
1 polymer ?
#
loop_
_entity_poly.entity_id
_entity_poly.type
_entity_poly.pdbx_seq_one_letter_code
_entity_poly.pdbx_strand_id
1 'polypeptide(L)'
;ATKAGARFTDPHDATVAVLAQGLLDLGLLNKDQHGTAKDVIERRAYFQFYMHRTGHWLGMDVHDCGSYVEPGEVGQVSERKDPLSGETITNRPSRILQPGMVLTIEPGLYVRPAAGVPEAFHNLGIRIEDDAIVTPAGCELITRGVPVKADEIEALMRG
;
A
#
# COMPACT_ATOMS: atom_id res chain seq x y z
N ALA A 1 -9.62 -5.23 -3.29
CA ALA A 1 -8.40 -6.07 -3.28
C ALA A 1 -8.35 -6.96 -2.04
N THR A 2 -8.85 -6.49 -0.90
CA THR A 2 -8.98 -7.29 0.34
C THR A 2 -10.27 -8.11 0.34
N LYS A 3 -10.18 -9.42 0.09
CA LYS A 3 -11.31 -10.38 0.12
C LYS A 3 -10.81 -11.82 0.16
N ALA A 4 -11.68 -12.75 0.54
CA ALA A 4 -11.36 -14.18 0.47
C ALA A 4 -10.90 -14.59 -0.95
N GLY A 5 -9.85 -15.40 -1.01
CA GLY A 5 -9.23 -15.87 -2.26
C GLY A 5 -8.26 -14.89 -2.92
N ALA A 6 -8.24 -13.62 -2.53
CA ALA A 6 -7.16 -12.70 -2.90
C ALA A 6 -5.89 -13.05 -2.12
N ARG A 7 -4.73 -12.58 -2.59
CA ARG A 7 -3.48 -12.73 -1.83
C ARG A 7 -3.25 -11.53 -0.91
N PHE A 8 -2.49 -11.75 0.16
CA PHE A 8 -2.12 -10.72 1.12
C PHE A 8 -1.44 -9.50 0.48
N THR A 9 -0.74 -9.68 -0.65
CA THR A 9 -0.08 -8.59 -1.39
C THR A 9 -1.02 -7.79 -2.28
N ASP A 10 -2.20 -8.30 -2.63
CA ASP A 10 -3.10 -7.66 -3.60
C ASP A 10 -3.55 -6.25 -3.15
N PRO A 11 -3.86 -5.98 -1.86
CA PRO A 11 -4.14 -4.62 -1.39
C PRO A 11 -2.95 -3.66 -1.56
N HIS A 12 -1.73 -4.18 -1.42
CA HIS A 12 -0.53 -3.39 -1.63
C HIS A 12 -0.32 -3.03 -3.11
N ASP A 13 -0.48 -4.00 -3.99
CA ASP A 13 -0.35 -3.77 -5.43
C ASP A 13 -1.42 -2.80 -5.93
N ALA A 14 -2.65 -2.91 -5.43
CA ALA A 14 -3.73 -1.97 -5.71
C ALA A 14 -3.41 -0.54 -5.22
N THR A 15 -2.84 -0.42 -4.02
CA THR A 15 -2.39 0.88 -3.47
C THR A 15 -1.31 1.51 -4.35
N VAL A 16 -0.29 0.73 -4.68
CA VAL A 16 0.85 1.19 -5.50
C VAL A 16 0.37 1.62 -6.89
N ALA A 17 -0.63 0.94 -7.47
CA ALA A 17 -1.22 1.36 -8.75
C ALA A 17 -1.89 2.74 -8.68
N VAL A 18 -2.67 3.00 -7.62
CA VAL A 18 -3.34 4.30 -7.41
C VAL A 18 -2.30 5.39 -7.13
N LEU A 19 -1.34 5.13 -6.24
CA LEU A 19 -0.30 6.10 -5.90
C LEU A 19 0.59 6.42 -7.11
N ALA A 20 0.98 5.42 -7.90
CA ALA A 20 1.80 5.63 -9.10
C ALA A 20 1.12 6.60 -10.09
N GLN A 21 -0.18 6.42 -10.33
CA GLN A 21 -0.95 7.32 -11.18
C GLN A 21 -1.09 8.72 -10.55
N GLY A 22 -1.44 8.79 -9.26
CA GLY A 22 -1.59 10.06 -8.55
C GLY A 22 -0.30 10.89 -8.48
N LEU A 23 0.86 10.25 -8.30
CA LEU A 23 2.16 10.91 -8.32
C LEU A 23 2.45 11.57 -9.67
N LEU A 24 2.08 10.91 -10.78
CA LEU A 24 2.21 11.48 -12.11
C LEU A 24 1.22 12.63 -12.34
N ASP A 25 -0.02 12.47 -11.90
CA ASP A 25 -1.07 13.48 -12.10
C ASP A 25 -0.83 14.75 -11.28
N LEU A 26 -0.26 14.63 -10.09
CA LEU A 26 0.14 15.77 -9.24
C LEU A 26 1.50 16.37 -9.61
N GLY A 27 2.23 15.78 -10.57
CA GLY A 27 3.56 16.23 -10.96
C GLY A 27 4.66 15.99 -9.91
N LEU A 28 4.41 15.15 -8.91
CA LEU A 28 5.44 14.66 -7.97
C LEU A 28 6.44 13.73 -8.67
N LEU A 29 5.99 13.03 -9.72
CA LEU A 29 6.82 12.37 -10.71
C LEU A 29 6.55 12.99 -12.09
N ASN A 30 7.61 13.38 -12.80
CA ASN A 30 7.48 13.95 -14.13
C ASN A 30 7.14 12.85 -15.16
N LYS A 31 6.00 12.99 -15.86
CA LYS A 31 5.54 12.05 -16.91
C LYS A 31 6.54 11.85 -18.04
N ASP A 32 7.27 12.89 -18.45
CA ASP A 32 8.26 12.80 -19.53
C ASP A 32 9.49 11.97 -19.13
N GLN A 33 9.78 11.89 -17.83
CA GLN A 33 10.91 11.13 -17.28
C GLN A 33 10.50 9.71 -16.85
N HIS A 34 9.30 9.58 -16.27
CA HIS A 34 8.84 8.35 -15.65
C HIS A 34 7.88 7.54 -16.51
N GLY A 35 7.31 8.10 -17.58
CA GLY A 35 6.39 7.42 -18.48
C GLY A 35 5.01 7.22 -17.87
N THR A 36 4.53 5.97 -17.91
CA THR A 36 3.19 5.58 -17.42
C THR A 36 3.20 5.15 -15.95
N ALA A 37 2.03 5.00 -15.33
CA ALA A 37 1.93 4.43 -14.00
C ALA A 37 2.57 3.02 -13.93
N LYS A 38 2.49 2.23 -15.00
CA LYS A 38 3.15 0.92 -15.07
C LYS A 38 4.66 1.05 -14.99
N ASP A 39 5.25 1.97 -15.73
CA ASP A 39 6.71 2.25 -15.69
C ASP A 39 7.16 2.71 -14.30
N VAL A 40 6.36 3.55 -13.63
CA VAL A 40 6.60 3.99 -12.24
C VAL A 40 6.67 2.80 -11.28
N ILE A 41 5.78 1.81 -11.46
CA ILE A 41 5.73 0.60 -10.62
C ILE A 41 6.91 -0.30 -10.92
N GLU A 42 7.16 -0.60 -12.20
CA GLU A 42 8.25 -1.48 -12.64
C GLU A 42 9.62 -0.97 -12.21
N ARG A 43 9.84 0.36 -12.26
CA ARG A 43 11.08 1.01 -11.81
C ARG A 43 11.08 1.35 -10.32
N ARG A 44 9.97 1.09 -9.63
CA ARG A 44 9.77 1.38 -8.20
C ARG A 44 10.00 2.87 -7.85
N ALA A 45 9.72 3.76 -8.79
CA ALA A 45 9.96 5.21 -8.64
C ALA A 45 9.08 5.85 -7.56
N TYR A 46 7.95 5.23 -7.22
CA TYR A 46 7.08 5.65 -6.11
C TYR A 46 7.75 5.54 -4.74
N PHE A 47 8.83 4.75 -4.60
CA PHE A 47 9.43 4.41 -3.30
C PHE A 47 9.98 5.62 -2.54
N GLN A 48 10.35 6.69 -3.25
CA GLN A 48 10.75 7.96 -2.64
C GLN A 48 9.65 8.54 -1.74
N PHE A 49 8.38 8.33 -2.10
CA PHE A 49 7.22 8.91 -1.43
C PHE A 49 6.44 7.87 -0.60
N TYR A 50 6.54 6.59 -0.94
CA TYR A 50 5.86 5.49 -0.27
C TYR A 50 6.79 4.28 -0.11
N MET A 51 7.40 4.17 1.07
CA MET A 51 8.51 3.24 1.34
C MET A 51 8.14 1.99 2.16
N HIS A 52 6.89 1.89 2.62
CA HIS A 52 6.41 0.78 3.45
C HIS A 52 5.34 -0.06 2.74
N ARG A 53 4.89 -1.13 3.40
CA ARG A 53 3.79 -1.98 2.92
C ARG A 53 2.45 -1.34 3.26
N THR A 54 1.41 -1.77 2.56
CA THR A 54 0.03 -1.28 2.77
C THR A 54 -0.63 -1.87 4.00
N GLY A 55 -0.03 -2.87 4.65
CA GLY A 55 -0.57 -3.37 5.89
C GLY A 55 0.16 -4.59 6.41
N HIS A 56 -0.31 -5.06 7.56
CA HIS A 56 0.18 -6.21 8.31
C HIS A 56 -1.01 -6.93 8.95
N TRP A 57 -0.80 -8.14 9.47
CA TRP A 57 -1.79 -8.81 10.31
C TRP A 57 -2.06 -8.01 11.58
N LEU A 58 -3.28 -8.10 12.09
CA LEU A 58 -3.71 -7.42 13.31
C LEU A 58 -4.46 -8.40 14.21
N GLY A 59 -4.18 -8.36 15.51
CA GLY A 59 -4.86 -9.20 16.50
C GLY A 59 -4.41 -8.87 17.91
N MET A 60 -3.87 -9.86 18.63
CA MET A 60 -3.40 -9.61 20.01
C MET A 60 -2.18 -8.70 20.04
N ASP A 61 -1.32 -8.81 19.03
CA ASP A 61 -0.23 -7.87 18.77
C ASP A 61 -0.60 -6.93 17.61
N VAL A 62 -0.08 -5.69 17.64
CA VAL A 62 -0.33 -4.71 16.56
C VAL A 62 0.14 -5.25 15.21
N HIS A 63 1.35 -5.81 15.16
CA HIS A 63 1.84 -6.59 14.03
C HIS A 63 1.72 -8.06 14.41
N ASP A 64 0.56 -8.64 14.15
CA ASP A 64 0.21 -9.96 14.68
C ASP A 64 0.99 -11.10 14.01
N CYS A 65 0.99 -12.23 14.70
CA CYS A 65 1.55 -13.47 14.23
C CYS A 65 0.85 -14.00 12.96
N GLY A 66 1.51 -14.92 12.26
CA GLY A 66 0.96 -15.59 11.08
C GLY A 66 1.90 -15.53 9.88
N SER A 67 1.99 -16.63 9.15
CA SER A 67 2.82 -16.68 7.94
C SER A 67 2.22 -15.78 6.85
N TYR A 68 3.02 -14.85 6.33
CA TYR A 68 2.70 -14.10 5.11
C TYR A 68 2.93 -14.91 3.82
N VAL A 69 3.47 -16.13 3.94
CA VAL A 69 3.70 -17.06 2.82
C VAL A 69 2.61 -18.13 2.82
N GLU A 70 2.12 -18.50 1.64
CA GLU A 70 1.11 -19.54 1.49
C GLU A 70 1.69 -20.93 1.83
N PRO A 71 1.18 -21.63 2.86
CA PRO A 71 1.69 -22.93 3.31
C PRO A 71 1.66 -24.01 2.22
N GLY A 72 0.66 -23.98 1.32
CA GLY A 72 0.57 -24.92 0.19
C GLY A 72 1.57 -24.68 -0.93
N GLU A 73 2.29 -23.55 -0.91
CA GLU A 73 3.14 -23.09 -2.02
C GLU A 73 4.58 -22.79 -1.57
N VAL A 74 5.01 -23.28 -0.40
CA VAL A 74 6.33 -22.95 0.19
C VAL A 74 7.52 -23.29 -0.72
N GLY A 75 7.41 -24.35 -1.52
CA GLY A 75 8.45 -24.75 -2.49
C GLY A 75 8.46 -23.92 -3.77
N GLN A 76 7.46 -23.06 -3.99
CA GLN A 76 7.38 -22.21 -5.16
C GLN A 76 8.10 -20.89 -4.87
N VAL A 77 8.97 -20.51 -5.79
CA VAL A 77 9.68 -19.25 -5.72
C VAL A 77 9.72 -18.58 -7.08
N SER A 78 9.77 -17.25 -7.08
CA SER A 78 10.08 -16.46 -8.26
C SER A 78 11.18 -15.46 -7.94
N GLU A 79 12.04 -15.18 -8.90
CA GLU A 79 13.12 -14.22 -8.74
C GLU A 79 12.81 -12.95 -9.53
N ARG A 80 13.15 -11.80 -8.94
CA ARG A 80 13.20 -10.53 -9.66
C ARG A 80 14.44 -9.77 -9.25
N LYS A 81 14.94 -8.90 -10.13
CA LYS A 81 15.89 -7.87 -9.71
C LYS A 81 15.13 -6.69 -9.10
N ASP A 82 15.59 -6.21 -7.96
CA ASP A 82 15.12 -4.93 -7.43
C ASP A 82 15.64 -3.79 -8.31
N PRO A 83 14.79 -2.89 -8.82
CA PRO A 83 15.25 -1.80 -9.68
C PRO A 83 16.03 -0.72 -8.90
N LEU A 84 15.93 -0.68 -7.57
CA LEU A 84 16.63 0.31 -6.74
C LEU A 84 17.99 -0.22 -6.25
N SER A 85 18.03 -1.41 -5.64
CA SER A 85 19.27 -2.00 -5.12
C SER A 85 20.04 -2.83 -6.15
N GLY A 86 19.38 -3.30 -7.21
CA GLY A 86 19.95 -4.22 -8.19
C GLY A 86 20.10 -5.67 -7.70
N GLU A 87 19.71 -5.95 -6.46
CA GLU A 87 19.79 -7.28 -5.84
C GLU A 87 18.72 -8.22 -6.39
N THR A 88 19.06 -9.51 -6.46
CA THR A 88 18.07 -10.55 -6.77
C THR A 88 17.23 -10.84 -5.53
N ILE A 89 15.92 -10.58 -5.64
CA ILE A 89 14.92 -10.88 -4.61
C ILE A 89 14.21 -12.18 -4.96
N THR A 90 14.34 -13.18 -4.08
CA THR A 90 13.52 -14.40 -4.12
C THR A 90 12.18 -14.14 -3.43
N ASN A 91 11.09 -14.22 -4.19
CA ASN A 91 9.73 -14.09 -3.70
C ASN A 91 9.12 -15.45 -3.45
N ARG A 92 8.35 -15.54 -2.37
CA ARG A 92 7.47 -16.67 -2.11
C ARG A 92 6.03 -16.20 -2.29
N PRO A 93 5.13 -17.07 -2.75
CA PRO A 93 3.72 -16.72 -2.90
C PRO A 93 3.13 -16.24 -1.58
N SER A 94 2.50 -15.08 -1.61
CA SER A 94 1.89 -14.47 -0.44
C SER A 94 0.63 -15.24 -0.03
N ARG A 95 0.35 -15.24 1.28
CA ARG A 95 -0.77 -15.93 1.91
C ARG A 95 -2.08 -15.61 1.21
N ILE A 96 -2.89 -16.63 0.92
CA ILE A 96 -4.25 -16.44 0.42
C ILE A 96 -5.16 -16.05 1.58
N LEU A 97 -5.87 -14.93 1.43
CA LEU A 97 -6.79 -14.40 2.41
C LEU A 97 -8.00 -15.34 2.57
N GLN A 98 -8.36 -15.61 3.82
CA GLN A 98 -9.52 -16.41 4.21
C GLN A 98 -10.44 -15.58 5.11
N PRO A 99 -11.76 -15.84 5.11
CA PRO A 99 -12.67 -15.19 6.05
C PRO A 99 -12.20 -15.30 7.51
N GLY A 100 -12.30 -14.21 8.26
CA GLY A 100 -11.87 -14.12 9.66
C GLY A 100 -10.42 -13.69 9.87
N MET A 101 -9.58 -13.64 8.83
CA MET A 101 -8.27 -12.98 8.92
C MET A 101 -8.45 -11.47 9.10
N VAL A 102 -7.60 -10.84 9.89
CA VAL A 102 -7.65 -9.41 10.18
C VAL A 102 -6.31 -8.76 9.81
N LEU A 103 -6.37 -7.64 9.11
CA LEU A 103 -5.21 -6.89 8.62
C LEU A 103 -5.48 -5.39 8.57
N THR A 104 -4.43 -4.58 8.61
CA THR A 104 -4.50 -3.15 8.36
C THR A 104 -4.51 -2.83 6.86
N ILE A 105 -5.03 -1.66 6.50
CA ILE A 105 -4.95 -1.05 5.18
C ILE A 105 -4.52 0.41 5.38
N GLU A 106 -3.24 0.69 5.19
CA GLU A 106 -2.56 1.92 5.63
C GLU A 106 -1.71 2.59 4.51
N PRO A 107 -2.28 2.91 3.34
CA PRO A 107 -1.56 3.67 2.33
C PRO A 107 -1.07 5.02 2.86
N GLY A 108 0.16 5.40 2.51
CA GLY A 108 0.74 6.68 2.90
C GLY A 108 1.53 7.37 1.78
N LEU A 109 1.72 8.67 1.92
CA LEU A 109 2.54 9.48 1.03
C LEU A 109 3.30 10.51 1.88
N TYR A 110 4.63 10.48 1.78
CA TYR A 110 5.54 11.32 2.57
C TYR A 110 6.48 12.06 1.63
N VAL A 111 6.38 13.38 1.59
CA VAL A 111 7.12 14.24 0.66
C VAL A 111 8.17 15.01 1.43
N ARG A 112 9.44 14.62 1.24
CA ARG A 112 10.58 15.40 1.73
C ARG A 112 11.05 16.37 0.64
N PRO A 113 11.56 17.56 1.00
CA PRO A 113 12.26 18.43 0.07
C PRO A 113 13.37 17.67 -0.68
N ALA A 114 13.36 17.75 -2.00
CA ALA A 114 14.37 17.15 -2.86
C ALA A 114 14.36 17.82 -4.25
N ALA A 115 15.43 17.63 -5.02
CA ALA A 115 15.48 18.10 -6.41
C ALA A 115 14.34 17.46 -7.23
N GLY A 116 13.64 18.28 -8.01
CA GLY A 116 12.52 17.82 -8.85
C GLY A 116 11.18 17.62 -8.11
N VAL A 117 11.13 17.80 -6.78
CA VAL A 117 9.89 17.74 -6.01
C VAL A 117 9.31 19.15 -5.85
N PRO A 118 8.05 19.42 -6.27
CA PRO A 118 7.44 20.74 -6.14
C PRO A 118 7.36 21.22 -4.69
N GLU A 119 7.78 22.46 -4.44
CA GLU A 119 7.86 23.06 -3.10
C GLU A 119 6.51 23.06 -2.35
N ALA A 120 5.40 23.20 -3.07
CA ALA A 120 4.06 23.19 -2.50
C ALA A 120 3.71 21.89 -1.76
N PHE A 121 4.40 20.78 -2.05
CA PHE A 121 4.19 19.50 -1.37
C PHE A 121 5.22 19.21 -0.26
N HIS A 122 6.23 20.05 -0.06
CA HIS A 122 7.31 19.78 0.87
C HIS A 122 6.81 19.60 2.31
N ASN A 123 7.37 18.60 3.00
CA ASN A 123 7.09 18.24 4.39
C ASN A 123 5.64 17.77 4.65
N LEU A 124 4.88 17.45 3.61
CA LEU A 124 3.58 16.79 3.76
C LEU A 124 3.79 15.30 3.99
N GLY A 125 3.17 14.78 5.05
CA GLY A 125 3.10 13.36 5.36
C GLY A 125 1.66 12.99 5.70
N ILE A 126 1.05 12.14 4.89
CA ILE A 126 -0.34 11.72 5.06
C ILE A 126 -0.39 10.19 5.02
N ARG A 127 -1.07 9.59 6.00
CA ARG A 127 -1.44 8.18 6.02
C ARG A 127 -2.87 8.07 6.51
N ILE A 128 -3.68 7.28 5.82
CA ILE A 128 -5.04 6.95 6.23
C ILE A 128 -5.07 5.44 6.40
N GLU A 129 -5.47 5.00 7.58
CA GLU A 129 -5.37 3.61 7.99
C GLU A 129 -6.70 3.09 8.52
N ASP A 130 -7.08 1.90 8.09
CA ASP A 130 -8.22 1.17 8.60
C ASP A 130 -7.89 -0.29 8.88
N ASP A 131 -8.49 -0.81 9.95
CA ASP A 131 -8.50 -2.23 10.29
C ASP A 131 -9.61 -2.96 9.52
N ALA A 132 -9.26 -4.06 8.87
CA ALA A 132 -10.13 -4.83 8.00
C ALA A 132 -10.24 -6.30 8.43
N ILE A 133 -11.48 -6.79 8.58
CA ILE A 133 -11.78 -8.22 8.76
C ILE A 133 -12.17 -8.79 7.40
N VAL A 134 -11.43 -9.80 6.91
CA VAL A 134 -11.74 -10.48 5.64
C VAL A 134 -13.07 -11.22 5.75
N THR A 135 -13.93 -11.05 4.75
CA THR A 135 -15.22 -11.75 4.61
C THR A 135 -15.24 -12.55 3.30
N PRO A 136 -16.24 -13.44 3.09
CA PRO A 136 -16.34 -14.21 1.85
C PRO A 136 -16.42 -13.36 0.57
N ALA A 137 -17.01 -12.16 0.64
CA ALA A 137 -17.24 -11.29 -0.51
C ALA A 137 -16.35 -10.03 -0.54
N GLY A 138 -15.60 -9.75 0.53
CA GLY A 138 -14.91 -8.47 0.72
C GLY A 138 -14.13 -8.41 2.02
N CYS A 139 -14.19 -7.25 2.67
CA CYS A 139 -13.79 -7.06 4.05
C CYS A 139 -14.75 -6.10 4.75
N GLU A 140 -14.86 -6.24 6.07
CA GLU A 140 -15.51 -5.25 6.95
C GLU A 140 -14.43 -4.32 7.51
N LEU A 141 -14.65 -3.00 7.42
CA LEU A 141 -13.76 -2.02 8.05
C LEU A 141 -14.31 -1.66 9.43
N ILE A 142 -13.58 -2.00 10.49
CA ILE A 142 -14.04 -1.86 11.88
C ILE A 142 -13.65 -0.52 12.54
N THR A 143 -13.00 0.35 11.78
CA THR A 143 -12.45 1.66 12.24
C THR A 143 -13.13 2.85 11.57
N ARG A 144 -14.17 2.61 10.75
CA ARG A 144 -14.94 3.65 10.03
C ARG A 144 -15.88 4.50 10.88
N GLY A 145 -15.77 4.41 12.22
CA GLY A 145 -16.44 5.35 13.13
C GLY A 145 -15.84 6.76 13.10
N VAL A 146 -14.64 6.93 12.54
CA VAL A 146 -13.95 8.22 12.36
C VAL A 146 -13.97 8.61 10.87
N PRO A 147 -14.33 9.86 10.51
CA PRO A 147 -14.37 10.30 9.12
C PRO A 147 -12.97 10.36 8.51
N VAL A 148 -12.87 10.02 7.23
CA VAL A 148 -11.62 10.08 6.46
C VAL A 148 -11.69 10.96 5.22
N LYS A 149 -12.90 11.35 4.80
CA LYS A 149 -13.04 12.31 3.71
C LYS A 149 -12.72 13.70 4.23
N ALA A 150 -12.02 14.50 3.41
CA ALA A 150 -11.57 15.82 3.80
C ALA A 150 -12.73 16.73 4.25
N ASP A 151 -13.85 16.73 3.52
CA ASP A 151 -15.04 17.51 3.83
C ASP A 151 -15.72 17.08 5.14
N GLU A 152 -15.78 15.76 5.40
CA GLU A 152 -16.31 15.21 6.65
C GLU A 152 -15.41 15.55 7.85
N ILE A 153 -14.08 15.48 7.68
CA ILE A 153 -13.10 15.90 8.70
C ILE A 153 -13.25 17.40 8.98
N GLU A 154 -13.28 18.23 7.95
CA GLU A 154 -13.46 19.67 8.10
C GLU A 154 -14.78 20.02 8.77
N ALA A 155 -15.87 19.31 8.45
CA ALA A 155 -17.16 19.50 9.11
C ALA A 155 -17.06 19.16 10.59
N LEU A 156 -16.47 18.01 10.94
CA LEU A 156 -16.27 17.62 12.34
C LEU A 156 -15.43 18.65 13.11
N MET A 157 -14.39 19.23 12.49
CA MET A 157 -13.54 20.24 13.12
C MET A 157 -14.23 21.60 13.34
N ARG A 158 -15.27 21.92 12.56
CA ARG A 158 -16.03 23.16 12.71
C ARG A 158 -17.05 23.12 13.86
N GLY A 159 -17.41 21.92 14.35
CA GLY A 159 -18.51 21.70 15.30
C GLY A 159 -19.88 21.72 14.65
#